data_AF-A0A2K4DTK1-F1
#
_entry.id   AF-A0A2K4DTK1-F1
#
_cell.length_a   1.000
_cell.length_b   1.000
_cell.length_c   1.000
_cell.angle_alpha   90.00
_cell.angle_beta   90.00
_cell.angle_gamma   90.00
#
_symmetry.space_group_name_H-M   'P 1'
#
loop_
_entity.id
_entity.type
_entity.pdbx_description
1 polymer ?
#
loop_
_entity_poly.entity_id
_entity_poly.type
_entity_poly.pdbx_seq_one_letter_code
_entity_poly.pdbx_strand_id
1 'polypeptide(L)' 'MKIINLLSYMALVFMIGYIIYGVIMMVGQLMGLTEYEHQLAIVGLCVILLGDLTKNDLFKFTTLAGGVYLVLIG' A
#
# COMPACT_ATOMS: atom_id res chain seq x y z
N MET A 1 11.65 15.30 18.30
CA MET A 1 11.62 13.82 18.32
C MET A 1 10.21 13.24 18.53
N LYS A 2 9.43 13.64 19.55
CA LYS A 2 8.08 13.08 19.78
C LYS A 2 7.07 13.32 18.63
N ILE A 3 7.12 14.50 18.02
CA ILE A 3 6.21 14.89 16.91
C ILE A 3 6.47 14.07 15.65
N ILE A 4 7.74 13.81 15.32
CA ILE A 4 8.13 13.02 14.14
C ILE A 4 7.62 11.59 14.28
N ASN A 5 7.78 10.98 15.47
CA ASN A 5 7.25 9.64 15.73
C ASN A 5 5.73 9.59 15.63
N LEU A 6 5.02 10.61 16.13
CA LEU A 6 3.57 10.71 16.00
C LEU A 6 3.15 10.80 14.52
N LEU A 7 3.87 11.59 13.72
CA LEU A 7 3.60 11.74 12.29
C LEU A 7 3.83 10.43 11.54
N SER A 8 4.88 9.66 11.88
CA SER A 8 5.11 8.32 11.31
C SER A 8 4.00 7.34 11.66
N TYR A 9 3.47 7.36 12.89
CA TYR A 9 2.33 6.53 13.26
C TYR A 9 1.07 6.91 12.50
N MET A 10 0.80 8.21 12.35
CA MET A 10 -0.33 8.68 11.55
C MET A 10 -0.18 8.24 10.08
N ALA A 11 1.00 8.41 9.49
CA ALA A 11 1.28 7.99 8.12
C ALA A 11 1.08 6.47 7.92
N LEU A 12 1.48 5.66 8.90
CA LEU A 12 1.25 4.22 8.90
C LEU A 12 -0.24 3.88 8.92
N VAL A 13 -1.02 4.55 9.77
CA VAL A 13 -2.49 4.36 9.82
C VAL A 13 -3.15 4.75 8.49
N PHE A 14 -2.75 5.88 7.91
CA PHE A 14 -3.24 6.31 6.60
C PHE A 14 -2.88 5.32 5.49
N MET A 15 -1.65 4.79 5.48
CA MET A 15 -1.22 3.77 4.50
C MET A 15 -2.05 2.48 4.62
N ILE A 16 -2.28 2.00 5.84
CA ILE A 16 -3.13 0.81 6.06
C ILE A 16 -4.55 1.09 5.55
N GLY A 17 -5.11 2.26 5.86
CA GLY A 17 -6.44 2.66 5.37
C GLY A 17 -6.53 2.68 3.84
N TYR A 18 -5.52 3.22 3.16
CA TYR A 18 -5.44 3.25 1.70
C TYR A 18 -5.30 1.85 1.09
N ILE A 19 -4.54 0.94 1.71
CA ILE A 19 -4.45 -0.46 1.27
C ILE A 19 -5.80 -1.14 1.37
N ILE A 20 -6.51 -0.99 2.51
CA ILE A 20 -7.83 -1.58 2.70
C ILE A 20 -8.82 -1.04 1.66
N TYR A 21 -8.83 0.28 1.47
CA TYR A 21 -9.68 0.92 0.47
C TYR A 21 -9.39 0.41 -0.95
N GLY A 22 -8.11 0.33 -1.32
CA GLY A 22 -7.70 -0.20 -2.63
C GLY A 22 -8.13 -1.66 -2.83
N VAL A 23 -8.01 -2.51 -1.80
CA VAL A 23 -8.49 -3.90 -1.86
C VAL A 23 -10.00 -3.98 -2.02
N ILE A 24 -10.78 -3.18 -1.27
CA ILE A 24 -12.24 -3.14 -1.39
C ILE A 24 -12.65 -2.76 -2.81
N MET A 25 -11.99 -1.76 -3.37
CA MET A 25 -12.31 -1.27 -4.70
C MET A 25 -11.87 -2.25 -5.81
N MET A 26 -10.76 -2.97 -5.65
CA MET A 26 -10.40 -4.08 -6.55
C MET A 26 -11.47 -5.19 -6.54
N VAL A 27 -12.03 -5.52 -5.37
CA VAL A 27 -13.17 -6.45 -5.27
C VAL A 27 -14.40 -5.85 -5.96
N GLY A 28 -14.66 -4.55 -5.77
CA GLY A 28 -15.73 -3.83 -6.47
C GLY A 28 -15.58 -3.88 -8.00
N GLN A 29 -14.36 -3.78 -8.52
CA GLN A 29 -14.07 -3.90 -9.95
C GLN A 29 -14.29 -5.32 -10.46
N LEU A 30 -13.88 -6.35 -9.72
CA LEU A 30 -14.16 -7.76 -10.06
C LEU A 30 -15.67 -8.06 -10.09
N MET A 31 -16.45 -7.35 -9.26
CA MET A 31 -17.91 -7.47 -9.21
C MET A 31 -18.63 -6.56 -10.22
N GLY A 32 -17.90 -5.78 -11.04
CA GLY A 32 -18.46 -4.85 -12.01
C GLY A 32 -19.17 -3.63 -11.39
N LEU A 33 -18.93 -3.35 -10.11
CA LEU A 33 -19.54 -2.24 -9.37
C LEU A 33 -18.77 -0.92 -9.52
N THR A 34 -17.49 -0.98 -9.88
CA THR A 34 -16.60 0.18 -9.97
C THR A 34 -15.58 0.04 -11.11
N GLU A 35 -15.43 1.07 -11.95
CA GLU A 35 -14.39 1.15 -12.98
C GLU A 35 -13.28 2.10 -12.50
N TYR A 36 -12.15 1.54 -12.07
CA TYR A 36 -10.97 2.32 -11.70
C TYR A 36 -9.71 1.69 -12.29
N GLU A 37 -8.99 2.44 -13.12
CA GLU A 37 -7.87 1.89 -13.92
C GLU A 37 -6.53 1.76 -13.17
N HIS A 38 -6.35 2.35 -11.98
CA HIS A 38 -5.00 2.47 -11.38
C HIS A 38 -4.88 2.15 -9.88
N GLN A 39 -5.88 1.49 -9.29
CA GLN A 39 -5.86 1.20 -7.84
C GLN A 39 -4.77 0.23 -7.42
N LEU A 40 -4.47 -0.76 -8.27
CA LEU A 40 -3.39 -1.72 -8.08
C LEU A 40 -2.03 -1.01 -7.95
N ALA A 41 -1.78 0.01 -8.78
CA ALA A 41 -0.56 0.79 -8.71
C ALA A 41 -0.45 1.62 -7.42
N ILE A 42 -1.55 2.22 -6.98
CA ILE A 42 -1.61 2.98 -5.71
C ILE A 42 -1.37 2.04 -4.52
N VAL A 43 -2.01 0.87 -4.49
CA VAL A 43 -1.81 -0.15 -3.45
C VAL A 43 -0.36 -0.65 -3.47
N GLY A 44 0.21 -0.89 -4.65
CA GLY A 44 1.60 -1.30 -4.80
C GLY A 44 2.59 -0.28 -4.23
N LEU A 45 2.39 1.02 -4.50
CA LEU A 45 3.19 2.10 -3.90
C LEU A 45 3.07 2.14 -2.37
N CYS A 46 1.85 1.99 -1.83
CA CYS A 46 1.65 1.94 -0.38
C CYS A 46 2.35 0.74 0.26
N VAL A 47 2.37 -0.43 -0.40
CA VAL A 47 3.07 -1.63 0.07
C VAL A 47 4.58 -1.42 0.10
N ILE A 48 5.16 -0.77 -0.93
CA ILE A 48 6.60 -0.41 -0.95
C ILE A 48 6.95 0.49 0.24
N LEU A 49 6.14 1.52 0.48
CA LEU A 49 6.36 2.48 1.58
C LEU A 49 6.25 1.82 2.96
N LEU A 50 5.34 0.86 3.14
CA LEU A 50 5.20 0.06 4.36
C LEU A 50 6.44 -0.82 4.62
N GLY A 51 7.03 -1.35 3.56
CA GLY A 51 8.32 -2.04 3.60
C GLY A 51 9.43 -1.19 4.16
N ASP A 52 9.51 0.06 3.71
CA ASP A 52 10.56 1.00 4.09
C ASP A 52 10.44 1.48 5.56
N LEU A 53 9.24 1.41 6.12
CA LEU A 53 8.99 1.66 7.55
C LEU A 53 9.37 0.47 8.46
N THR A 54 9.63 -0.70 7.89
CA THR A 54 9.94 -1.92 8.63
C THR A 54 11.46 -2.11 8.76
N LYS A 55 11.94 -2.41 9.98
CA LYS A 55 13.39 -2.63 10.25
C LYS A 55 13.91 -4.01 9.81
N ASN A 56 13.05 -4.85 9.23
CA ASN A 56 13.38 -6.21 8.86
C ASN A 56 13.69 -6.26 7.36
N ASP A 57 14.94 -6.55 7.01
CA ASP A 57 15.43 -6.55 5.63
C ASP A 57 14.69 -7.54 4.72
N LEU A 58 14.31 -8.70 5.25
CA LEU A 58 13.51 -9.70 4.54
C LEU A 58 12.12 -9.15 4.20
N PHE A 59 11.49 -8.48 5.17
CA PHE A 59 10.16 -7.91 4.98
C PHE A 59 10.21 -6.75 3.98
N LYS A 60 11.22 -5.89 4.08
CA LYS A 60 11.46 -4.79 3.16
C LYS A 60 11.62 -5.29 1.72
N PHE A 61 12.43 -6.33 1.52
CA PHE A 61 12.64 -6.91 0.19
C PHE A 61 11.35 -7.53 -0.40
N THR A 62 10.59 -8.27 0.40
CA THR A 62 9.34 -8.89 -0.07
C THR A 62 8.27 -7.85 -0.39
N THR A 63 8.11 -6.83 0.44
CA THR A 63 7.18 -5.72 0.17
C THR A 63 7.60 -4.88 -1.03
N LEU A 64 8.91 -4.71 -1.26
CA LEU A 64 9.42 -3.98 -2.41
C LEU A 64 9.17 -4.78 -3.70
N ALA A 65 9.52 -6.06 -3.72
CA ALA A 65 9.26 -6.93 -4.87
C ALA A 65 7.75 -7.07 -5.15
N GLY A 66 6.94 -7.30 -4.12
CA GLY A 66 5.49 -7.43 -4.23
C GLY A 66 4.81 -6.12 -4.65
N GLY A 67 5.23 -5.00 -4.09
CA GLY A 67 4.69 -3.69 -4.43
C GLY A 67 5.08 -3.24 -5.84
N VAL A 68 6.32 -3.50 -6.29
CA VAL A 68 6.73 -3.25 -7.69
C VAL A 68 5.92 -4.12 -8.66
N TYR A 69 5.68 -5.38 -8.33
CA TYR A 69 4.83 -6.26 -9.14
C TYR A 69 3.39 -5.72 -9.26
N LEU A 70 2.81 -5.25 -8.16
CA LEU A 70 1.48 -4.62 -8.14
C LEU A 70 1.43 -3.33 -8.96
N VAL A 71 2.51 -2.52 -8.93
CA VAL A 71 2.64 -1.30 -9.76
C VAL A 71 2.75 -1.61 -11.25
N LEU A 72 3.38 -2.73 -11.63
CA LEU A 72 3.53 -3.10 -13.04
C LEU A 72 2.27 -3.70 -13.66
N ILE A 73 1.35 -4.21 -12.84
CA ILE A 73 0.12 -4.88 -13.29
C ILE A 73 -1.10 -3.96 -13.19
N GLY A 74 -1.06 -2.97 -12.29
CA GLY A 74 -2.06 -1.92 -12.15
C GLY A 74 -1.83 -0.72 -13.04
#